data_AF-M7XTR8-F1
#
_entry.id   AF-M7XTR8-F1
#
_cell.length_a   1.000
_cell.length_b   1.000
_cell.length_c   1.000
_cell.angle_alpha   90.00
_cell.angle_beta   90.00
_cell.angle_gamma   90.00
#
_symmetry.space_group_name_H-M   'P 1'
#
loop_
_entity.id
_entity.type
_entity.pdbx_description
1 polymer ?
#
loop_
_entity_poly.entity_id
_entity_poly.type
_entity_poly.pdbx_seq_one_letter_code
_entity_poly.pdbx_strand_id
1 'polypeptide(L)'
;MCHAATHIFFGLPIRTWSLVPAADAWPKLVKTLPFFDLITLRIFNGTLRAPRKEDAGPSAVERVPIEVWDVVKHKLVDLELQDANDQFMRDIGVNDWSCWGSGLRRPGKSLAGSALPPFWTDICGEAEPCDMCMDDLLSWACDIWSDKRLKRLETLLKTFKLCVPTDRPVLRRDESLMDLQSATYVALLTPKGACITLETNCGYDGPDEQRVTQIDFKMMRKTARGARQRFLRLIRLLHLEPLQIETMVSKKLASGGQNEIVLRQRTFTVLPVNEAQPKWLMLTDLVTDW
;
A
#
# COMPACT_ATOMS: atom_id res chain seq x y z
N MET A 1 5.19 8.91 -27.29
CA MET A 1 6.00 7.76 -27.81
C MET A 1 5.88 6.61 -26.83
N CYS A 2 6.00 5.35 -27.27
CA CYS A 2 5.92 4.18 -26.36
C CYS A 2 7.33 3.68 -26.05
N HIS A 3 7.63 3.43 -24.78
CA HIS A 3 8.89 2.82 -24.35
C HIS A 3 8.62 1.71 -23.33
N ALA A 4 9.39 0.64 -23.39
CA ALA A 4 9.38 -0.42 -22.39
C ALA A 4 10.38 -0.07 -21.29
N ALA A 5 9.92 -0.03 -20.05
CA ALA A 5 10.74 0.21 -18.86
C ALA A 5 10.83 -1.07 -18.03
N THR A 6 12.04 -1.59 -17.81
CA THR A 6 12.28 -2.73 -16.94
C THR A 6 12.93 -2.29 -15.64
N HIS A 7 12.26 -2.52 -14.52
CA HIS A 7 12.68 -2.17 -13.18
C HIS A 7 13.16 -3.42 -12.43
N ILE A 8 14.39 -3.40 -11.93
CA ILE A 8 14.93 -4.42 -11.02
C ILE A 8 15.02 -3.84 -9.62
N PHE A 9 14.32 -4.47 -8.66
CA PHE A 9 14.21 -3.96 -7.30
C PHE A 9 14.04 -5.07 -6.25
N PHE A 10 14.31 -4.74 -5.00
CA PHE A 10 14.04 -5.62 -3.86
C PHE A 10 12.79 -5.16 -3.13
N GLY A 11 11.74 -5.96 -3.16
CA GLY A 11 10.42 -5.52 -2.72
C GLY A 11 9.40 -6.65 -2.58
N LEU A 12 8.16 -6.26 -2.28
CA LEU A 12 7.00 -7.15 -2.28
C LEU A 12 5.76 -6.37 -2.72
N PRO A 13 4.74 -7.04 -3.27
CA PRO A 13 3.47 -6.40 -3.57
C PRO A 13 2.63 -6.24 -2.31
N ILE A 14 2.00 -5.08 -2.17
CA ILE A 14 1.02 -4.75 -1.12
C ILE A 14 -0.29 -4.41 -1.81
N ARG A 15 -1.44 -4.76 -1.22
CA ARG A 15 -2.73 -4.36 -1.76
C ARG A 15 -2.79 -2.83 -1.87
N THR A 16 -3.00 -2.31 -3.08
CA THR A 16 -3.06 -0.86 -3.39
C THR A 16 -4.01 -0.16 -2.43
N TRP A 17 -5.16 -0.81 -2.22
CA TRP A 17 -6.26 -0.30 -1.43
C TRP A 17 -6.03 -0.29 0.09
N SER A 18 -5.04 -1.05 0.58
CA SER A 18 -4.55 -0.89 1.97
C SER A 18 -3.52 0.23 2.08
N LEU A 19 -2.76 0.48 1.00
CA LEU A 19 -1.62 1.38 0.97
C LEU A 19 -2.01 2.86 0.76
N VAL A 20 -2.99 3.13 -0.10
CA VAL A 20 -3.44 4.50 -0.42
C VAL A 20 -4.06 5.20 0.81
N PRO A 21 -5.04 4.61 1.53
CA PRO A 21 -5.56 5.22 2.76
C PRO A 21 -4.48 5.39 3.83
N ALA A 22 -3.52 4.45 3.91
CA ALA A 22 -2.39 4.57 4.82
C ALA A 22 -1.50 5.79 4.50
N ALA A 23 -1.30 6.10 3.22
CA ALA A 23 -0.61 7.31 2.79
C ALA A 23 -1.41 8.58 3.14
N ASP A 24 -2.73 8.54 3.04
CA ASP A 24 -3.60 9.67 3.39
C ASP A 24 -3.70 9.91 4.91
N ALA A 25 -3.67 8.85 5.71
CA ALA A 25 -3.64 8.93 7.18
C ALA A 25 -2.25 9.34 7.73
N TRP A 26 -1.18 9.09 6.98
CA TRP A 26 0.20 9.28 7.45
C TRP A 26 0.51 10.67 8.03
N PRO A 27 0.06 11.80 7.45
CA PRO A 27 0.34 13.13 8.00
C PRO A 27 -0.21 13.37 9.40
N LYS A 28 -1.29 12.67 9.79
CA LYS A 28 -1.83 12.69 11.15
C LYS A 28 -1.05 11.73 12.05
N LEU A 29 -0.82 10.51 11.58
CA LEU A 29 -0.10 9.47 12.31
C LEU A 29 1.34 9.85 12.66
N VAL A 30 2.07 10.47 11.73
CA VAL A 30 3.46 10.87 11.97
C VAL A 30 3.60 11.89 13.11
N LYS A 31 2.54 12.65 13.42
CA LYS A 31 2.51 13.60 14.53
C LYS A 31 2.19 12.92 15.87
N THR A 32 1.38 11.86 15.85
CA THR A 32 0.87 11.20 17.06
C THR A 32 1.73 10.01 17.49
N LEU A 33 2.31 9.25 16.55
CA LEU A 33 3.12 8.07 16.87
C LEU A 33 4.36 8.36 17.76
N PRO A 34 5.09 9.49 17.59
CA PRO A 34 6.20 9.83 18.48
C PRO A 34 5.80 9.95 19.96
N PHE A 35 4.55 10.33 20.25
CA PHE A 35 4.05 10.39 21.62
C PHE A 35 4.06 9.00 22.28
N PHE A 36 3.62 7.96 21.56
CA PHE A 36 3.67 6.59 22.07
C PHE A 36 5.11 6.12 22.26
N ASP A 37 5.99 6.42 21.30
CA ASP A 37 7.41 6.06 21.42
C ASP A 37 8.04 6.72 22.67
N LEU A 38 7.67 7.97 22.98
CA LEU A 38 8.10 8.65 24.21
C LEU A 38 7.52 8.02 25.48
N ILE A 39 6.25 7.63 25.48
CA ILE A 39 5.64 6.93 26.63
C ILE A 39 6.38 5.61 26.88
N THR A 40 6.53 4.79 25.84
CA THR A 40 7.23 3.51 25.90
C THR A 40 8.64 3.68 26.47
N LEU A 41 9.41 4.66 25.97
CA LEU A 41 10.75 4.97 26.49
C LEU A 41 10.73 5.39 27.97
N ARG A 42 9.77 6.22 28.38
CA ARG A 42 9.66 6.67 29.77
C ARG A 42 9.22 5.56 30.72
N ILE A 43 8.38 4.64 30.27
CA ILE A 43 8.00 3.45 31.05
C ILE A 43 9.22 2.56 31.26
N PHE A 44 9.96 2.24 30.18
CA PHE A 44 11.17 1.42 30.28
C PHE A 44 12.24 2.04 31.20
N ASN A 45 12.35 3.37 31.21
CA ASN A 45 13.29 4.07 32.09
C ASN A 45 12.74 4.33 33.50
N GLY A 46 11.49 3.98 33.79
CA GLY A 46 10.85 4.26 35.09
C GLY A 46 10.63 5.75 35.38
N THR A 47 10.65 6.61 34.35
CA THR A 47 10.56 8.06 34.48
C THR A 47 9.19 8.64 34.11
N LEU A 48 8.22 7.79 33.75
CA LEU A 48 6.87 8.27 33.43
C LEU A 48 6.21 8.83 34.70
N ARG A 49 5.95 10.14 34.70
CA ARG A 49 5.28 10.85 35.79
C ARG A 49 4.14 11.69 35.23
N ALA A 50 2.96 11.53 35.81
CA ALA A 50 1.83 12.41 35.53
C ALA A 50 1.88 13.62 36.48
N PRO A 51 1.39 14.80 36.06
CA PRO A 51 1.23 15.93 36.96
C PRO A 51 0.32 15.55 38.13
N ARG A 52 0.77 15.84 39.36
CA ARG A 52 0.11 15.43 40.60
C ARG A 52 -0.45 16.64 41.33
N LYS A 53 -1.57 16.45 42.04
CA LYS A 53 -1.89 17.24 43.24
C LYS A 53 -1.15 16.62 44.42
N GLU A 54 -0.69 17.44 45.37
CA GLU A 54 -0.06 16.98 46.60
C GLU A 54 -0.97 15.94 47.30
N ASP A 55 -0.37 14.88 47.84
CA ASP A 55 -0.99 13.72 48.51
C ASP A 55 -1.82 12.72 47.68
N ALA A 56 -1.88 12.86 46.35
CA ALA A 56 -2.44 11.82 45.50
C ALA A 56 -1.38 10.72 45.21
N GLY A 57 -1.71 9.45 45.48
CA GLY A 57 -0.89 8.29 45.10
C GLY A 57 -0.59 8.22 43.58
N PRO A 58 0.19 7.23 43.11
CA PRO A 58 0.61 7.17 41.71
C PRO A 58 -0.60 7.20 40.76
N SER A 59 -0.54 8.08 39.76
CA SER A 59 -1.63 8.36 38.82
C SER A 59 -2.02 7.10 38.06
N ALA A 60 -3.29 6.97 37.69
CA ALA A 60 -3.79 5.84 36.89
C ALA A 60 -2.95 5.63 35.62
N VAL A 61 -2.51 6.73 34.98
CA VAL A 61 -1.67 6.73 33.76
C VAL A 61 -0.29 6.11 34.00
N GLU A 62 0.29 6.28 35.19
CA GLU A 62 1.60 5.71 35.55
C GLU A 62 1.52 4.20 35.79
N ARG A 63 0.33 3.68 36.10
CA ARG A 63 0.09 2.25 36.37
C ARG A 63 -0.32 1.47 35.11
N VAL A 64 -0.56 2.15 33.99
CA VAL A 64 -0.94 1.50 32.74
C VAL A 64 0.28 0.72 32.21
N PRO A 65 0.17 -0.59 32.03
CA PRO A 65 1.27 -1.40 31.54
C PRO A 65 1.50 -1.15 30.04
N ILE A 66 2.71 -1.46 29.55
CA ILE A 66 3.12 -1.12 28.18
C ILE A 66 2.23 -1.78 27.12
N GLU A 67 1.73 -2.98 27.39
CA GLU A 67 0.87 -3.75 26.50
C GLU A 67 -0.44 -3.00 26.21
N VAL A 68 -0.98 -2.28 27.21
CA VAL A 68 -2.19 -1.46 27.03
C VAL A 68 -1.88 -0.25 26.13
N TRP A 69 -0.71 0.37 26.28
CA TRP A 69 -0.29 1.46 25.39
C TRP A 69 -0.08 0.99 23.95
N ASP A 70 0.45 -0.22 23.75
CA ASP A 70 0.58 -0.82 22.42
C ASP A 70 -0.80 -1.09 21.79
N VAL A 71 -1.78 -1.54 22.56
CA VAL A 71 -3.17 -1.69 22.10
C VAL A 71 -3.79 -0.34 21.73
N VAL A 72 -3.58 0.70 22.55
CA VAL A 72 -4.08 2.05 22.24
C VAL A 72 -3.43 2.59 20.95
N LYS A 73 -2.12 2.40 20.78
CA LYS A 73 -1.39 2.77 19.55
C LYS A 73 -1.97 2.06 18.34
N HIS A 74 -2.17 0.74 18.43
CA HIS A 74 -2.77 -0.08 17.37
C HIS A 74 -4.16 0.43 17.00
N LYS A 75 -5.01 0.70 18.00
CA LYS A 75 -6.37 1.19 17.76
C LYS A 75 -6.41 2.61 17.19
N LEU A 76 -5.48 3.48 17.58
CA LEU A 76 -5.36 4.81 17.00
C LEU A 76 -5.03 4.72 15.51
N VAL A 77 -4.10 3.84 15.12
CA VAL A 77 -3.80 3.59 13.71
C VAL A 77 -5.07 3.16 12.97
N ASP A 78 -5.81 2.18 13.50
CA ASP A 78 -7.06 1.72 12.87
C ASP A 78 -8.05 2.87 12.65
N LEU A 79 -8.22 3.75 13.65
CA LEU A 79 -9.14 4.87 13.57
C LEU A 79 -8.72 5.89 12.51
N GLU A 80 -7.43 6.22 12.42
CA GLU A 80 -6.94 7.17 11.42
C GLU A 80 -6.99 6.58 10.00
N LEU A 81 -6.71 5.29 9.84
CA LEU A 81 -6.89 4.57 8.57
C LEU A 81 -8.37 4.55 8.15
N GLN A 82 -9.26 4.31 9.12
CA GLN A 82 -10.70 4.34 8.89
C GLN A 82 -11.17 5.74 8.49
N ASP A 83 -10.75 6.77 9.20
CA ASP A 83 -11.16 8.16 8.94
C ASP A 83 -10.65 8.64 7.57
N ALA A 84 -9.43 8.23 7.18
CA ALA A 84 -8.89 8.48 5.85
C ALA A 84 -9.70 7.77 4.76
N ASN A 85 -10.14 6.52 5.00
CA ASN A 85 -11.01 5.83 4.08
C ASN A 85 -12.41 6.44 4.00
N ASP A 86 -13.04 6.75 5.14
CA ASP A 86 -14.38 7.34 5.17
C ASP A 86 -14.36 8.70 4.45
N GLN A 87 -13.28 9.48 4.61
CA GLN A 87 -13.09 10.70 3.84
C GLN A 87 -12.94 10.40 2.35
N PHE A 88 -12.17 9.38 2.01
CA PHE A 88 -12.00 8.94 0.64
C PHE A 88 -13.33 8.52 -0.02
N MET A 89 -14.16 7.73 0.65
CA MET A 89 -15.49 7.33 0.15
C MET A 89 -16.43 8.53 -0.02
N ARG A 90 -16.37 9.52 0.89
CA ARG A 90 -17.10 10.80 0.76
C ARG A 90 -16.64 11.59 -0.46
N ASP A 91 -15.34 11.63 -0.73
CA ASP A 91 -14.77 12.37 -1.85
C ASP A 91 -15.21 11.81 -3.22
N ILE A 92 -15.46 10.49 -3.34
CA ILE A 92 -16.01 9.85 -4.56
C ILE A 92 -17.51 10.13 -4.71
N GLY A 93 -18.19 10.72 -3.72
CA GLY A 93 -19.63 10.95 -3.80
C GLY A 93 -20.46 9.67 -3.59
N VAL A 94 -19.85 8.59 -3.11
CA VAL A 94 -20.54 7.40 -2.57
C VAL A 94 -21.12 7.76 -1.20
N ASN A 95 -22.08 8.69 -1.20
CA ASN A 95 -22.73 9.22 0.00
C ASN A 95 -23.84 8.29 0.49
N ASP A 96 -24.46 7.55 -0.42
CA ASP A 96 -25.47 6.57 -0.10
C ASP A 96 -24.88 5.15 -0.19
N TRP A 97 -24.55 4.61 0.98
CA TRP A 97 -24.19 3.21 1.22
C TRP A 97 -25.31 2.23 0.80
N SER A 98 -26.42 2.72 0.26
CA SER A 98 -27.54 1.93 -0.28
C SER A 98 -27.14 1.05 -1.46
N CYS A 99 -26.09 1.42 -2.20
CA CYS A 99 -25.59 0.64 -3.34
C CYS A 99 -24.65 -0.51 -2.96
N TRP A 100 -24.14 -0.55 -1.72
CA TRP A 100 -23.07 -1.48 -1.28
C TRP A 100 -23.51 -2.45 -0.18
N GLY A 101 -24.81 -2.73 -0.07
CA GLY A 101 -25.33 -3.64 0.93
C GLY A 101 -25.59 -2.95 2.27
N SER A 102 -26.87 -2.79 2.57
CA SER A 102 -27.42 -2.28 3.82
C SER A 102 -27.10 -3.21 5.00
N GLY A 103 -25.92 -3.08 5.61
CA GLY A 103 -25.62 -3.87 6.82
C GLY A 103 -24.45 -3.42 7.68
N LEU A 104 -23.39 -2.84 7.10
CA LEU A 104 -22.14 -2.64 7.83
C LEU A 104 -21.75 -1.16 7.88
N ARG A 105 -21.88 -0.59 9.09
CA ARG A 105 -21.37 0.72 9.56
C ARG A 105 -22.11 1.99 9.10
N ARG A 106 -22.74 2.67 10.07
CA ARG A 106 -22.98 4.12 9.98
C ARG A 106 -21.68 4.86 10.33
N PRO A 107 -21.32 5.95 9.62
CA PRO A 107 -20.24 6.85 10.05
C PRO A 107 -20.47 7.27 11.51
N GLY A 108 -19.44 7.15 12.36
CA GLY A 108 -19.50 7.60 13.76
C GLY A 108 -19.88 6.56 14.82
N LYS A 109 -20.14 5.29 14.48
CA LYS A 109 -20.23 4.21 15.49
C LYS A 109 -18.88 3.51 15.66
N SER A 110 -18.14 3.93 16.69
CA SER A 110 -16.98 3.20 17.20
C SER A 110 -17.41 1.79 17.61
N LEU A 111 -16.91 0.76 16.91
CA LEU A 111 -17.06 -0.63 17.36
C LEU A 111 -16.19 -0.82 18.60
N ALA A 112 -16.84 -0.82 19.76
CA ALA A 112 -16.29 -1.34 20.99
C ALA A 112 -16.17 -2.86 20.87
N GLY A 113 -14.95 -3.38 21.03
CA GLY A 113 -14.72 -4.78 21.40
C GLY A 113 -14.98 -5.82 20.30
N SER A 114 -13.97 -6.08 19.48
CA SER A 114 -13.58 -7.39 18.91
C SER A 114 -12.71 -7.14 17.69
N ALA A 115 -11.78 -8.07 17.42
CA ALA A 115 -10.82 -8.00 16.34
C ALA A 115 -11.48 -7.53 15.05
N LEU A 116 -11.13 -6.32 14.59
CA LEU A 116 -11.66 -5.76 13.36
C LEU A 116 -11.22 -6.67 12.20
N PRO A 117 -12.14 -7.27 11.43
CA PRO A 117 -11.78 -7.91 10.17
C PRO A 117 -11.13 -6.86 9.25
N PRO A 118 -10.21 -7.26 8.35
CA PRO A 118 -9.64 -6.36 7.36
C PRO A 118 -10.77 -5.69 6.58
N PHE A 119 -10.87 -4.38 6.82
CA PHE A 119 -11.95 -3.43 6.52
C PHE A 119 -12.35 -3.31 5.03
N TRP A 120 -11.77 -4.12 4.15
CA TRP A 120 -11.92 -4.04 2.69
C TRP A 120 -12.48 -5.31 2.03
N THR A 121 -12.43 -6.47 2.71
CA THR A 121 -12.88 -7.72 2.11
C THR A 121 -14.40 -7.79 1.95
N ASP A 122 -15.17 -7.15 2.84
CA ASP A 122 -16.64 -7.23 2.79
C ASP A 122 -17.26 -6.28 1.76
N ILE A 123 -16.78 -5.04 1.66
CA ILE A 123 -17.45 -4.02 0.83
C ILE A 123 -17.35 -4.39 -0.66
N CYS A 124 -16.18 -4.84 -1.12
CA CYS A 124 -15.93 -5.09 -2.55
C CYS A 124 -15.74 -6.56 -2.92
N GLY A 125 -15.75 -7.46 -1.93
CA GLY A 125 -15.69 -8.90 -2.15
C GLY A 125 -17.06 -9.54 -2.40
N GLU A 126 -18.12 -8.94 -1.86
CA GLU A 126 -19.46 -9.55 -1.85
C GLU A 126 -20.48 -8.84 -2.77
N ALA A 127 -20.23 -7.59 -3.15
CA ALA A 127 -21.09 -6.82 -4.06
C ALA A 127 -20.29 -6.26 -5.24
N GLU A 128 -20.73 -6.56 -6.47
CA GLU A 128 -20.29 -5.80 -7.63
C GLU A 128 -20.77 -4.35 -7.49
N PRO A 129 -19.93 -3.34 -7.74
CA PRO A 129 -20.37 -1.94 -7.71
C PRO A 129 -21.55 -1.77 -8.65
N CYS A 130 -22.60 -1.05 -8.22
CA CYS A 130 -23.67 -0.70 -9.13
C CYS A 130 -23.13 0.20 -10.27
N ASP A 131 -23.78 0.18 -11.43
CA ASP A 131 -23.34 0.92 -12.62
C ASP A 131 -23.13 2.42 -12.35
N MET A 132 -23.94 3.03 -11.46
CA MET A 132 -23.79 4.45 -11.10
C MET A 132 -22.53 4.74 -10.29
N CYS A 133 -22.09 3.81 -9.44
CA CYS A 133 -20.86 4.00 -8.67
C CYS A 133 -19.62 3.65 -9.50
N MET A 134 -19.77 2.94 -10.62
CA MET A 134 -18.64 2.50 -11.45
C MET A 134 -17.93 3.70 -12.11
N ASP A 135 -18.68 4.65 -12.66
CA ASP A 135 -18.11 5.82 -13.35
C ASP A 135 -17.28 6.71 -12.41
N ASP A 136 -17.81 7.01 -11.22
CA ASP A 136 -17.09 7.79 -10.20
C ASP A 136 -15.86 7.05 -9.68
N LEU A 137 -15.97 5.73 -9.50
CA LEU A 137 -14.85 4.87 -9.12
C LEU A 137 -13.78 4.90 -10.22
N LEU A 138 -14.16 4.80 -11.51
CA LEU A 138 -13.24 4.71 -12.65
C LEU A 138 -12.53 6.03 -12.93
N SER A 139 -13.25 7.14 -12.86
CA SER A 139 -12.66 8.49 -12.81
C SER A 139 -11.62 8.59 -11.69
N TRP A 140 -11.95 8.06 -10.52
CA TRP A 140 -11.06 8.10 -9.38
C TRP A 140 -9.87 7.14 -9.45
N ALA A 141 -9.99 5.97 -10.06
CA ALA A 141 -8.86 5.05 -10.23
C ALA A 141 -7.71 5.69 -11.01
N CYS A 142 -8.04 6.60 -11.92
CA CYS A 142 -7.08 7.48 -12.58
C CYS A 142 -6.47 8.49 -11.59
N ASP A 143 -7.26 9.04 -10.66
CA ASP A 143 -6.82 9.98 -9.62
C ASP A 143 -6.03 9.37 -8.45
N ILE A 144 -6.09 8.05 -8.20
CA ILE A 144 -5.22 7.36 -7.21
C ILE A 144 -3.76 7.74 -7.44
N TRP A 145 -3.41 7.77 -8.73
CA TRP A 145 -2.07 8.00 -9.23
C TRP A 145 -1.86 9.45 -9.64
N SER A 146 -2.76 10.35 -9.23
CA SER A 146 -2.53 11.79 -9.32
C SER A 146 -1.27 12.18 -8.54
N ASP A 147 -0.56 13.20 -9.03
CA ASP A 147 0.64 13.75 -8.42
C ASP A 147 0.52 13.99 -6.91
N LYS A 148 -0.67 14.41 -6.45
CA LYS A 148 -0.92 14.72 -5.04
C LYS A 148 -0.90 13.47 -4.16
N ARG A 149 -1.58 12.40 -4.56
CA ARG A 149 -1.64 11.15 -3.79
C ARG A 149 -0.33 10.37 -3.90
N LEU A 150 0.30 10.37 -5.08
CA LEU A 150 1.64 9.82 -5.27
C LEU A 150 2.65 10.50 -4.33
N LYS A 151 2.65 11.83 -4.22
CA LYS A 151 3.52 12.57 -3.28
C LYS A 151 3.30 12.19 -1.81
N ARG A 152 2.05 11.94 -1.39
CA ARG A 152 1.73 11.47 -0.03
C ARG A 152 2.29 10.07 0.20
N LEU A 153 2.08 9.16 -0.76
CA LEU A 153 2.60 7.81 -0.72
C LEU A 153 4.12 7.79 -0.67
N GLU A 154 4.78 8.60 -1.49
CA GLU A 154 6.23 8.78 -1.44
C GLU A 154 6.71 9.29 -0.08
N THR A 155 6.01 10.28 0.49
CA THR A 155 6.38 10.84 1.80
C THR A 155 6.29 9.77 2.89
N LEU A 156 5.23 8.96 2.87
CA LEU A 156 5.08 7.80 3.74
C LEU A 156 6.26 6.83 3.55
N LEU A 157 6.48 6.35 2.33
CA LEU A 157 7.47 5.30 2.05
C LEU A 157 8.92 5.76 2.29
N LYS A 158 9.25 7.01 1.96
CA LYS A 158 10.57 7.61 2.25
C LYS A 158 10.90 7.55 3.74
N THR A 159 9.91 7.70 4.63
CA THR A 159 10.11 7.56 6.08
C THR A 159 10.63 6.16 6.47
N PHE A 160 10.23 5.12 5.73
CA PHE A 160 10.69 3.74 5.92
C PHE A 160 11.90 3.38 5.06
N LYS A 161 12.48 4.33 4.32
CA LYS A 161 13.51 4.11 3.30
C LYS A 161 13.04 3.12 2.21
N LEU A 162 11.80 3.31 1.77
CA LEU A 162 11.12 2.55 0.73
C LEU A 162 10.64 3.50 -0.37
N CYS A 163 10.25 2.95 -1.52
CA CYS A 163 9.67 3.67 -2.65
C CYS A 163 8.68 2.79 -3.43
N VAL A 164 7.92 3.39 -4.33
CA VAL A 164 7.16 2.67 -5.35
C VAL A 164 8.04 2.61 -6.61
N PRO A 165 8.30 1.43 -7.19
CA PRO A 165 9.14 1.31 -8.38
C PRO A 165 8.42 1.79 -9.64
N THR A 166 7.08 1.72 -9.66
CA THR A 166 6.22 2.03 -10.81
C THR A 166 5.03 2.83 -10.32
N ASP A 167 4.57 3.79 -11.12
CA ASP A 167 3.40 4.61 -10.85
C ASP A 167 2.08 3.87 -11.15
N ARG A 168 2.14 2.66 -11.72
CA ARG A 168 0.97 1.86 -12.05
C ARG A 168 0.84 0.63 -11.14
N PRO A 169 -0.38 0.32 -10.67
CA PRO A 169 -0.65 -0.88 -9.92
C PRO A 169 -0.79 -2.07 -10.86
N VAL A 170 -0.51 -3.25 -10.32
CA VAL A 170 -0.75 -4.53 -10.98
C VAL A 170 -2.22 -4.91 -10.81
N LEU A 171 -2.92 -5.10 -11.93
CA LEU A 171 -4.32 -5.51 -11.96
C LEU A 171 -4.44 -7.04 -12.11
N ARG A 172 -5.52 -7.64 -11.61
CA ARG A 172 -5.82 -9.07 -11.79
C ARG A 172 -5.98 -9.49 -13.24
N ARG A 173 -6.42 -8.60 -14.13
CA ARG A 173 -6.58 -8.87 -15.56
C ARG A 173 -6.01 -7.71 -16.36
N ASP A 174 -5.26 -8.01 -17.42
CA ASP A 174 -4.67 -6.97 -18.28
C ASP A 174 -5.75 -6.11 -18.98
N GLU A 175 -6.94 -6.67 -19.24
CA GLU A 175 -8.06 -5.96 -19.89
C GLU A 175 -8.83 -5.04 -18.92
N SER A 176 -8.59 -5.16 -17.61
CA SER A 176 -9.30 -4.35 -16.62
C SER A 176 -8.80 -2.91 -16.66
N LEU A 177 -9.72 -1.95 -16.74
CA LEU A 177 -9.38 -0.53 -16.55
C LEU A 177 -9.16 -0.19 -15.07
N MET A 178 -9.77 -0.96 -14.17
CA MET A 178 -9.63 -0.84 -12.73
C MET A 178 -9.72 -2.22 -12.06
N ASP A 179 -9.00 -2.37 -10.96
CA ASP A 179 -9.17 -3.46 -10.02
C ASP A 179 -9.01 -2.97 -8.57
N LEU A 180 -10.08 -3.10 -7.77
CA LEU A 180 -10.08 -2.80 -6.34
C LEU A 180 -9.17 -3.74 -5.55
N GLN A 181 -8.92 -4.93 -6.08
CA GLN A 181 -7.98 -5.88 -5.52
C GLN A 181 -6.56 -5.68 -6.06
N SER A 182 -6.29 -4.61 -6.81
CA SER A 182 -4.98 -4.33 -7.38
C SER A 182 -3.85 -4.32 -6.33
N ALA A 183 -2.63 -4.55 -6.83
CA ALA A 183 -1.43 -4.61 -6.03
C ALA A 183 -0.42 -3.54 -6.44
N THR A 184 0.14 -2.82 -5.47
CA THR A 184 1.25 -1.89 -5.67
C THR A 184 2.53 -2.53 -5.17
N TYR A 185 3.58 -2.54 -5.99
CA TYR A 185 4.89 -2.95 -5.50
C TYR A 185 5.50 -1.88 -4.60
N VAL A 186 6.01 -2.31 -3.45
CA VAL A 186 6.85 -1.47 -2.60
C VAL A 186 8.26 -2.02 -2.63
N ALA A 187 9.22 -1.14 -2.87
CA ALA A 187 10.62 -1.47 -3.08
C ALA A 187 11.53 -0.75 -2.07
N LEU A 188 12.75 -1.26 -1.91
CA LEU A 188 13.82 -0.55 -1.21
C LEU A 188 14.24 0.70 -1.97
N LEU A 189 14.31 1.82 -1.23
CA LEU A 189 14.96 3.02 -1.74
C LEU A 189 16.47 2.79 -1.82
N THR A 190 17.05 2.88 -3.01
CA THR A 190 18.50 2.78 -3.19
C THR A 190 19.18 4.12 -2.86
N PRO A 191 20.51 4.15 -2.59
CA PRO A 191 21.24 5.39 -2.29
C PRO A 191 21.20 6.44 -3.40
N LYS A 192 21.00 6.02 -4.66
CA LYS A 192 20.83 6.92 -5.81
C LYS A 192 19.39 7.38 -6.01
N GLY A 193 18.49 7.02 -5.10
CA GLY A 193 17.07 7.38 -5.16
C GLY A 193 16.25 6.59 -6.18
N ALA A 194 16.83 5.65 -6.93
CA ALA A 194 16.16 4.97 -8.05
C ALA A 194 16.27 3.44 -8.00
N CYS A 195 15.24 2.75 -8.51
CA CYS A 195 15.38 1.36 -8.93
C CYS A 195 16.34 1.27 -10.13
N ILE A 196 16.88 0.09 -10.44
CA ILE A 196 17.61 -0.07 -11.69
C ILE A 196 16.55 -0.13 -12.79
N THR A 197 16.39 0.97 -13.52
CA THR A 197 15.43 1.08 -14.63
C THR A 197 16.17 0.99 -15.96
N LEU A 198 15.68 0.14 -16.85
CA LEU A 198 16.15 -0.01 -18.23
C LEU A 198 15.01 0.39 -19.16
N GLU A 199 15.16 1.54 -19.81
CA GLU A 199 14.19 2.01 -20.80
C GLU A 199 14.67 1.72 -22.22
N THR A 200 13.77 1.22 -23.06
CA THR A 200 13.99 0.97 -24.48
C THR A 200 12.78 1.43 -25.28
N ASN A 201 12.98 2.19 -26.35
CA ASN A 201 11.89 2.67 -27.20
C ASN A 201 11.20 1.51 -27.93
N CYS A 202 9.88 1.50 -27.96
CA CYS A 202 9.08 0.52 -28.69
C CYS A 202 8.73 1.07 -30.08
N GLY A 203 9.24 0.43 -31.14
CA GLY A 203 8.71 0.61 -32.50
C GLY A 203 9.24 1.81 -33.30
N TYR A 204 10.53 2.13 -33.18
CA TYR A 204 11.20 3.05 -34.09
C TYR A 204 12.03 2.26 -35.12
N ASP A 205 12.02 2.67 -36.40
CA ASP A 205 12.87 2.14 -37.49
C ASP A 205 14.35 2.58 -37.33
N GLY A 206 14.85 2.56 -36.09
CA GLY A 206 16.24 2.81 -35.75
C GLY A 206 16.99 1.52 -35.46
N PRO A 207 18.33 1.59 -35.31
CA PRO A 207 19.10 0.44 -34.85
C PRO A 207 18.61 -0.01 -33.46
N ASP A 208 18.57 -1.33 -33.24
CA ASP A 208 18.21 -1.91 -31.94
C ASP A 208 19.05 -1.29 -30.82
N GLU A 209 18.40 -0.55 -29.91
CA GLU A 209 19.07 0.00 -28.74
C GLU A 209 19.41 -1.12 -27.75
N GLN A 210 20.69 -1.46 -27.64
CA GLN A 210 21.18 -2.39 -26.62
C GLN A 210 21.71 -1.60 -25.41
N ARG A 211 21.03 -1.75 -24.27
CA ARG A 211 21.52 -1.22 -22.98
C ARG A 211 21.98 -2.36 -22.09
N VAL A 212 23.27 -2.37 -21.76
CA VAL A 212 23.86 -3.32 -20.82
C VAL A 212 24.11 -2.61 -19.50
N THR A 213 23.41 -3.03 -18.44
CA THR A 213 23.67 -2.56 -17.08
C THR A 213 24.29 -3.68 -16.27
N GLN A 214 25.47 -3.42 -15.71
CA GLN A 214 26.12 -4.37 -14.82
C GLN A 214 25.41 -4.38 -13.46
N ILE A 215 24.96 -5.57 -13.05
CA ILE A 215 24.30 -5.79 -11.77
C ILE A 215 25.35 -6.17 -10.72
N ASP A 216 25.53 -5.34 -9.70
CA ASP A 216 26.41 -5.65 -8.56
C ASP A 216 25.65 -6.45 -7.48
N PHE A 217 25.77 -7.78 -7.56
CA PHE A 217 25.17 -8.70 -6.60
C PHE A 217 25.67 -8.50 -5.15
N LYS A 218 26.91 -8.02 -4.95
CA LYS A 218 27.43 -7.75 -3.60
C LYS A 218 26.73 -6.53 -3.01
N MET A 219 26.58 -5.47 -3.78
CA MET A 219 25.82 -4.28 -3.38
C MET A 219 24.34 -4.61 -3.15
N MET A 220 23.72 -5.42 -4.00
CA MET A 220 22.34 -5.90 -3.83
C MET A 220 22.15 -6.63 -2.50
N ARG A 221 23.04 -7.59 -2.18
CA ARG A 221 22.99 -8.33 -0.92
C ARG A 221 23.17 -7.42 0.29
N LYS A 222 24.08 -6.44 0.21
CA LYS A 222 24.31 -5.45 1.27
C LYS A 222 23.07 -4.57 1.47
N THR A 223 22.42 -4.14 0.39
CA THR A 223 21.24 -3.25 0.43
C THR A 223 20.00 -3.98 0.98
N ALA A 224 19.84 -5.26 0.63
CA ALA A 224 18.79 -6.12 1.18
C ALA A 224 18.96 -6.42 2.67
N ARG A 225 20.17 -6.22 3.23
CA ARG A 225 20.42 -6.47 4.65
C ARG A 225 19.60 -5.51 5.52
N GLY A 226 18.79 -6.06 6.42
CA GLY A 226 17.87 -5.27 7.26
C GLY A 226 16.67 -4.66 6.50
N ALA A 227 16.53 -4.93 5.19
CA ALA A 227 15.37 -4.50 4.41
C ALA A 227 14.07 -5.11 4.93
N ARG A 228 14.09 -6.41 5.23
CA ARG A 228 12.93 -7.15 5.75
C ARG A 228 12.31 -6.48 6.97
N GLN A 229 13.13 -5.98 7.90
CA GLN A 229 12.63 -5.27 9.09
C GLN A 229 11.92 -3.97 8.73
N ARG A 230 12.36 -3.25 7.69
CA ARG A 230 11.68 -2.02 7.21
C ARG A 230 10.29 -2.34 6.65
N PHE A 231 10.20 -3.37 5.80
CA PHE A 231 8.91 -3.85 5.28
C PHE A 231 7.98 -4.31 6.40
N LEU A 232 8.47 -5.18 7.29
CA LEU A 232 7.66 -5.66 8.42
C LEU A 232 7.22 -4.53 9.34
N ARG A 233 8.08 -3.52 9.57
CA ARG A 233 7.72 -2.34 10.36
C ARG A 233 6.60 -1.54 9.68
N LEU A 234 6.69 -1.29 8.38
CA LEU A 234 5.64 -0.60 7.62
C LEU A 234 4.32 -1.39 7.69
N ILE A 235 4.36 -2.68 7.36
CA ILE A 235 3.18 -3.57 7.31
C ILE A 235 2.51 -3.66 8.68
N ARG A 236 3.29 -3.86 9.75
CA ARG A 236 2.75 -3.96 11.12
C ARG A 236 2.24 -2.64 11.65
N LEU A 237 2.90 -1.53 11.34
CA LEU A 237 2.51 -0.23 11.88
C LEU A 237 1.23 0.29 11.22
N LEU A 238 1.01 -0.03 9.94
CA LEU A 238 -0.11 0.51 9.15
C LEU A 238 -1.12 -0.58 8.73
N HIS A 239 -1.01 -1.76 9.33
CA HIS A 239 -1.91 -2.91 9.09
C HIS A 239 -2.09 -3.23 7.60
N LEU A 240 -1.01 -3.14 6.83
CA LEU A 240 -1.04 -3.36 5.38
C LEU A 240 -1.20 -4.84 5.04
N GLU A 241 -1.68 -5.10 3.84
CA GLU A 241 -1.90 -6.46 3.34
C GLU A 241 -0.84 -6.81 2.30
N PRO A 242 0.23 -7.53 2.69
CA PRO A 242 1.21 -8.02 1.73
C PRO A 242 0.58 -9.14 0.90
N LEU A 243 0.93 -9.20 -0.38
CA LEU A 243 0.34 -10.14 -1.33
C LEU A 243 1.39 -11.12 -1.87
N GLN A 244 0.91 -12.29 -2.27
CA GLN A 244 1.56 -13.16 -3.24
C GLN A 244 0.80 -13.05 -4.55
N ILE A 245 1.52 -12.78 -5.63
CA ILE A 245 0.96 -12.68 -6.99
C ILE A 245 1.39 -13.90 -7.77
N GLU A 246 0.41 -14.63 -8.29
CA GLU A 246 0.62 -15.70 -9.25
C GLU A 246 0.05 -15.27 -10.60
N THR A 247 0.87 -15.38 -11.65
CA THR A 247 0.47 -14.97 -13.01
C THR A 247 0.19 -16.20 -13.86
N MET A 248 -1.03 -16.28 -14.35
CA MET A 248 -1.46 -17.25 -15.35
C MET A 248 -1.57 -16.57 -16.72
N VAL A 249 -1.17 -17.30 -17.76
CA VAL A 249 -1.24 -16.83 -19.14
C VAL A 249 -2.53 -17.36 -19.76
N SER A 250 -3.38 -16.47 -20.22
CA SER A 250 -4.57 -16.76 -21.03
C SER A 250 -4.32 -16.29 -22.46
N LYS A 251 -4.76 -17.08 -23.44
CA LYS A 251 -4.68 -16.70 -24.85
C LYS A 251 -6.10 -16.42 -25.33
N LYS A 252 -6.33 -15.26 -25.94
CA LYS A 252 -7.54 -14.99 -26.72
C LYS A 252 -7.17 -14.72 -28.17
N LEU A 253 -7.95 -15.26 -29.11
CA LEU A 253 -7.89 -14.78 -30.48
C LEU A 253 -8.40 -13.33 -30.51
N ALA A 254 -7.65 -12.43 -31.16
CA ALA A 254 -8.16 -11.11 -31.44
C ALA A 254 -9.41 -11.21 -32.32
N SER A 255 -10.46 -10.45 -31.98
CA SER A 255 -11.67 -10.36 -32.79
C SER A 255 -11.33 -9.84 -34.19
N GLY A 256 -11.23 -10.73 -35.17
CA GLY A 256 -11.05 -10.38 -36.59
C GLY A 256 -9.63 -10.46 -37.19
N GLY A 257 -8.65 -11.09 -36.53
CA GLY A 257 -7.29 -11.22 -37.09
C GLY A 257 -6.54 -12.51 -36.70
N GLN A 258 -5.47 -12.83 -37.45
CA GLN A 258 -4.56 -13.96 -37.20
C GLN A 258 -3.66 -13.78 -35.95
N ASN A 259 -3.74 -12.64 -35.26
CA ASN A 259 -2.87 -12.34 -34.13
C ASN A 259 -3.48 -12.83 -32.80
N GLU A 260 -2.79 -13.74 -32.13
CA GLU A 260 -3.09 -14.13 -30.75
C GLU A 260 -2.72 -12.98 -29.80
N ILE A 261 -3.66 -12.52 -28.98
CA ILE A 261 -3.36 -11.62 -27.87
C ILE A 261 -3.13 -12.47 -26.63
N VAL A 262 -1.95 -12.32 -26.05
CA VAL A 262 -1.59 -12.95 -24.78
C VAL A 262 -2.05 -12.05 -23.65
N LEU A 263 -3.04 -12.51 -22.89
CA LEU A 263 -3.61 -11.79 -21.76
C LEU A 263 -3.18 -12.47 -20.46
N ARG A 264 -2.73 -11.69 -19.49
CA ARG A 264 -2.37 -12.24 -18.18
C ARG A 264 -3.56 -12.11 -17.24
N GLN A 265 -3.83 -13.21 -16.54
CA GLN A 265 -4.73 -13.25 -15.40
C GLN A 265 -3.88 -13.54 -14.16
N ARG A 266 -4.08 -12.75 -13.11
CA ARG A 266 -3.32 -12.83 -11.87
C ARG A 266 -4.25 -13.17 -10.72
N THR A 267 -3.77 -14.04 -9.84
CA THR A 267 -4.41 -14.35 -8.56
C THR A 267 -3.59 -13.72 -7.45
N PHE A 268 -4.29 -13.07 -6.51
CA PHE A 268 -3.68 -12.38 -5.39
C PHE A 268 -4.07 -13.07 -4.08
N THR A 269 -3.07 -13.53 -3.35
CA THR A 269 -3.26 -14.20 -2.06
C THR A 269 -2.70 -13.31 -0.96
N VAL A 270 -3.51 -12.99 0.05
CA VAL A 270 -3.04 -12.21 1.21
C VAL A 270 -2.12 -13.08 2.05
N LEU A 271 -0.93 -12.57 2.33
CA LEU A 271 0.05 -13.26 3.16
C LEU A 271 -0.05 -12.80 4.62
N PRO A 272 0.06 -13.72 5.59
CA PRO A 272 0.34 -13.35 6.96
C PRO A 272 1.61 -12.49 7.06
N VAL A 273 1.62 -11.51 7.97
CA VAL A 273 2.75 -10.58 8.14
C VAL A 273 4.09 -11.29 8.34
N ASN A 274 4.10 -12.44 9.03
CA ASN A 274 5.33 -13.19 9.29
C ASN A 274 5.87 -13.92 8.06
N GLU A 275 4.99 -14.22 7.10
CA GLU A 275 5.29 -14.88 5.83
C GLU A 275 5.64 -13.89 4.71
N ALA A 276 5.38 -12.60 4.92
CA ALA A 276 5.79 -11.54 4.01
C ALA A 276 7.33 -11.49 3.87
N GLN A 277 7.82 -11.95 2.72
CA GLN A 277 9.24 -11.98 2.40
C GLN A 277 9.52 -11.13 1.17
N PRO A 278 10.14 -9.94 1.33
CA PRO A 278 10.59 -9.16 0.20
C PRO A 278 11.68 -9.93 -0.55
N LYS A 279 11.64 -9.86 -1.88
CA LYS A 279 12.54 -10.60 -2.78
C LYS A 279 12.99 -9.69 -3.93
N TRP A 280 14.02 -10.13 -4.65
CA TRP A 280 14.41 -9.48 -5.89
C TRP A 280 13.36 -9.77 -6.96
N LEU A 281 12.89 -8.71 -7.59
CA LEU A 281 11.84 -8.71 -8.60
C LEU A 281 12.32 -7.94 -9.82
N MET A 282 11.84 -8.38 -10.98
CA MET A 282 11.97 -7.68 -12.24
C MET A 282 10.55 -7.42 -12.75
N LEU A 283 10.23 -6.16 -12.99
CA LEU A 283 8.95 -5.71 -13.52
C LEU A 283 9.22 -5.00 -14.84
N THR A 284 8.50 -5.36 -15.89
CA THR A 284 8.61 -4.70 -17.18
C THR A 284 7.26 -4.12 -17.54
N ASP A 285 7.21 -2.79 -17.66
CA ASP A 285 6.02 -2.02 -17.95
C ASP A 285 6.18 -1.30 -19.29
N LEU A 286 5.05 -1.07 -19.97
CA LEU A 286 4.97 -0.24 -21.16
C LEU A 286 4.52 1.16 -20.73
N VAL A 287 5.37 2.14 -20.97
CA VAL A 287 5.13 3.54 -20.66
C VAL A 287 4.85 4.27 -21.97
N THR A 288 3.78 5.06 -21.97
CA THR A 288 3.37 5.88 -23.11
C THR A 288 3.49 7.34 -22.73
N ASP A 289 4.42 8.06 -23.36
CA ASP A 289 4.50 9.51 -23.27
C ASP A 289 3.37 10.09 -24.13
N TRP A 290 2.36 10.66 -23.50
CA TRP A 290 1.27 11.41 -24.13
C TRP A 290 1.61 12.90 -24.18
#